data_AF-A0A7T8KHT0-F1
#
_entry.id   AF-A0A7T8KHT0-F1
#
_cell.length_a   1.000
_cell.length_b   1.000
_cell.length_c   1.000
_cell.angle_alpha   90.00
_cell.angle_beta   90.00
_cell.angle_gamma   90.00
#
_symmetry.space_group_name_H-M   'P 1'
#
loop_
_entity.id
_entity.type
_entity.pdbx_description
1 polymer ?
#
loop_
_entity_poly.entity_id
_entity_poly.type
_entity_poly.pdbx_seq_one_letter_code
_entity_poly.pdbx_strand_id
1 'polypeptide(L)'
;MEQTRRGTVIELLCAGHRPAAIIKLLKYPRRTVYDITKKWEESGMSKRKEHNPRSDRICTSSFVAGLKKSIKANPGTPMSILARKRPPVVVPWMESVTSGTTYTFQQDSTPAHKAKLV
;
A
#
# COMPACT_ATOMS: atom_id res chain seq x y z
N MET A 1 -13.05 14.61 -5.84
CA MET A 1 -13.18 15.55 -4.71
C MET A 1 -11.89 15.70 -3.91
N GLU A 2 -11.29 14.62 -3.39
CA GLU A 2 -10.05 14.72 -2.57
C GLU A 2 -8.87 15.38 -3.31
N GLN A 3 -8.62 15.03 -4.58
CA GLN A 3 -7.55 15.67 -5.35
C GLN A 3 -7.79 17.18 -5.55
N THR A 4 -9.04 17.58 -5.74
CA THR A 4 -9.44 18.99 -5.82
C THR A 4 -9.12 19.73 -4.52
N ARG A 5 -9.40 19.13 -3.36
CA ARG A 5 -9.05 19.70 -2.04
C ARG A 5 -7.55 19.89 -1.88
N ARG A 6 -6.75 18.92 -2.32
CA ARG A 6 -5.28 19.01 -2.28
C ARG A 6 -4.77 20.11 -3.20
N GLY A 7 -5.33 20.20 -4.42
CA GLY A 7 -5.06 21.27 -5.38
C GLY A 7 -5.30 22.65 -4.79
N THR A 8 -6.47 22.89 -4.21
CA THR A 8 -6.81 24.19 -3.60
C THR A 8 -5.87 24.59 -2.45
N VAL A 9 -5.40 23.62 -1.66
CA VAL A 9 -4.42 23.89 -0.60
C VAL A 9 -3.07 24.29 -1.18
N ILE A 10 -2.63 23.63 -2.26
CA ILE A 10 -1.35 23.92 -2.92
C ILE A 10 -1.40 25.27 -3.63
N GLU A 11 -2.49 25.61 -4.32
CA GLU A 11 -2.68 26.91 -4.94
C GLU A 11 -2.57 28.05 -3.91
N LEU A 12 -3.21 27.89 -2.74
CA LEU A 12 -3.12 28.88 -1.66
C LEU A 12 -1.71 28.97 -1.06
N LEU A 13 -0.98 27.85 -0.98
CA LEU A 13 0.42 27.86 -0.54
C LEU A 13 1.32 28.59 -1.54
N CYS A 14 1.15 28.32 -2.83
CA CYS A 14 1.86 29.01 -3.91
C CYS A 14 1.53 30.52 -3.93
N ALA A 15 0.31 30.90 -3.54
CA ALA A 15 -0.08 32.30 -3.34
C ALA A 15 0.49 32.93 -2.05
N GLY A 16 1.30 32.19 -1.27
CA GLY A 16 1.96 32.70 -0.06
C GLY A 16 1.12 32.63 1.22
N HIS A 17 -0.05 31.98 1.21
CA HIS A 17 -0.84 31.83 2.42
C HIS A 17 -0.20 30.82 3.39
N ARG A 18 -0.15 31.19 4.67
CA ARG A 18 0.33 30.29 5.74
C ARG A 18 -0.66 29.14 5.96
N PRO A 19 -0.21 27.92 6.31
CA PRO A 19 -1.09 26.77 6.55
C PRO A 19 -2.21 27.04 7.57
N ALA A 20 -1.93 27.84 8.60
CA ALA A 20 -2.93 28.23 9.60
C ALA A 20 -4.08 29.09 9.02
N ALA A 21 -3.79 29.95 8.04
CA ALA A 21 -4.81 30.74 7.35
C ALA A 21 -5.66 29.85 6.44
N ILE A 22 -5.03 28.90 5.74
CA ILE A 22 -5.70 27.93 4.87
C ILE A 22 -6.69 27.07 5.67
N ILE A 23 -6.30 26.61 6.87
CA ILE A 23 -7.18 25.85 7.76
C ILE A 23 -8.44 26.64 8.12
N LYS A 24 -8.30 27.93 8.45
CA LYS A 24 -9.44 28.79 8.79
C LYS A 24 -10.32 29.06 7.58
N LEU A 25 -9.71 29.31 6.41
CA LEU A 25 -10.40 29.63 5.17
C LEU A 25 -11.21 28.46 4.62
N LEU A 26 -10.57 27.29 4.47
CA LEU A 26 -11.18 26.09 3.87
C LEU A 26 -11.94 25.23 4.89
N LYS A 27 -11.76 25.49 6.19
CA LYS A 27 -12.29 24.67 7.31
C LYS A 27 -11.89 23.19 7.20
N TYR A 28 -10.71 22.90 6.65
CA TYR A 28 -10.19 21.55 6.55
C TYR A 28 -9.51 21.11 7.86
N PRO A 29 -9.48 19.80 8.16
CA PRO A 29 -8.77 19.30 9.33
C PRO A 29 -7.29 19.73 9.30
N ARG A 30 -6.80 20.25 10.44
CA ARG A 30 -5.43 20.73 10.59
C ARG A 30 -4.40 19.73 10.06
N ARG A 31 -4.54 18.46 10.46
CA ARG A 31 -3.61 17.40 10.06
C ARG A 31 -3.53 17.23 8.55
N THR A 32 -4.66 17.29 7.85
CA THR A 32 -4.72 17.16 6.39
C THR A 32 -3.94 18.27 5.70
N VAL A 33 -4.08 19.53 6.14
CA VAL A 33 -3.36 20.66 5.54
C VAL A 33 -1.86 20.50 5.73
N TYR A 34 -1.41 20.16 6.95
CA TYR A 34 0.02 19.95 7.24
C TYR A 34 0.62 18.74 6.52
N ASP A 35 -0.13 17.65 6.36
CA ASP A 35 0.33 16.48 5.61
C ASP A 35 0.47 16.78 4.11
N ILE A 36 -0.37 17.67 3.57
CA ILE A 36 -0.30 18.12 2.18
C ILE A 36 0.89 19.06 1.99
N THR A 37 1.06 20.07 2.86
CA THR A 37 2.20 21.02 2.78
C THR A 37 3.53 20.28 2.83
N LYS A 38 3.68 19.35 3.79
CA LYS A 38 4.92 18.59 3.96
C LYS A 38 5.24 17.75 2.73
N LYS A 39 4.24 17.04 2.18
CA LYS A 39 4.44 16.25 0.96
C LYS A 39 4.77 17.11 -0.26
N TRP A 40 4.18 18.31 -0.35
CA TRP A 40 4.48 19.25 -1.42
C TRP A 40 5.93 19.74 -1.34
N GLU A 41 6.40 20.11 -0.14
CA GLU A 41 7.80 20.50 0.10
C GLU A 41 8.79 19.37 -0.20
N GLU A 42 8.44 18.12 0.13
CA GLU A 42 9.33 16.96 -0.08
C GLU A 42 9.37 16.46 -1.54
N SER A 43 8.23 16.46 -2.25
CA SER A 43 8.08 15.76 -3.53
C SER A 43 7.61 16.63 -4.70
N GLY A 44 7.10 17.84 -4.43
CA GLY A 44 6.50 18.70 -5.45
C GLY A 44 5.27 18.09 -6.13
N MET A 45 4.64 17.07 -5.54
CA MET A 45 3.49 16.39 -6.13
C MET A 45 2.20 16.70 -5.37
N SER A 46 1.16 17.05 -6.13
CA SER A 46 -0.18 17.32 -5.60
C SER A 46 -1.04 16.07 -5.43
N LYS A 47 -0.73 15.02 -6.20
CA LYS A 47 -1.51 13.78 -6.24
C LYS A 47 -1.24 12.96 -4.97
N ARG A 48 -2.33 12.49 -4.35
CA ARG A 48 -2.23 11.44 -3.33
C ARG A 48 -1.58 10.18 -3.95
N LYS A 49 -0.67 9.55 -3.21
CA LYS A 49 -0.12 8.23 -3.54
C LYS A 49 -1.27 7.24 -3.75
N GLU A 50 -1.20 6.49 -4.85
CA GLU A 50 -2.16 5.43 -5.14
C GLU A 50 -2.14 4.38 -4.03
N HIS A 51 -3.33 3.89 -3.67
CA HIS A 51 -3.43 2.78 -2.74
C HIS A 51 -3.09 1.50 -3.51
N ASN A 52 -1.97 0.88 -3.16
CA ASN A 52 -1.62 -0.39 -3.77
C ASN A 52 -2.60 -1.46 -3.29
N PRO A 53 -3.24 -2.22 -4.19
CA PRO A 53 -3.99 -3.38 -3.79
C PRO A 53 -3.05 -4.37 -3.10
N ARG A 54 -3.53 -4.99 -2.04
CA ARG A 54 -2.81 -6.08 -1.38
C ARG A 54 -2.64 -7.22 -2.39
N SER A 55 -1.41 -7.70 -2.56
CA SER A 55 -1.11 -8.88 -3.38
C SER A 55 -0.39 -9.91 -2.51
N ASP A 56 -1.09 -10.99 -2.14
CA ASP A 56 -0.50 -12.09 -1.36
C ASP A 56 0.26 -13.12 -2.24
N ARG A 57 0.35 -12.89 -3.55
CA ARG A 57 1.08 -13.75 -4.50
C ARG A 57 2.07 -12.91 -5.31
N ILE A 58 3.31 -13.38 -5.41
CA ILE A 58 4.29 -12.73 -6.29
C ILE A 58 4.15 -13.32 -7.69
N CYS A 59 3.44 -12.58 -8.56
CA CYS A 59 3.43 -12.86 -9.99
C CYS A 59 4.63 -12.14 -10.62
N THR A 60 5.81 -12.78 -10.61
CA THR A 60 7.01 -12.18 -11.21
C THR A 60 6.83 -12.01 -12.72
N SER A 61 7.48 -11.01 -13.30
CA SER A 61 7.49 -10.81 -14.76
C SER A 61 7.98 -12.05 -15.52
N SER A 62 8.95 -12.77 -14.94
CA SER A 62 9.45 -14.05 -15.47
C SER A 62 8.41 -15.16 -15.43
N PHE A 63 7.61 -15.26 -14.36
CA PHE A 63 6.51 -16.21 -14.26
C PHE A 63 5.45 -15.96 -15.34
N VAL A 64 5.00 -14.71 -15.50
CA VAL A 64 4.03 -14.32 -16.53
C VAL A 64 4.56 -14.63 -17.92
N ALA A 65 5.82 -14.31 -18.19
CA ALA A 65 6.45 -14.59 -19.48
C ALA A 65 6.52 -16.09 -19.77
N GLY A 66 6.88 -16.91 -18.77
CA GLY A 66 6.92 -18.36 -18.89
C GLY A 66 5.52 -18.98 -19.11
N LEU A 67 4.50 -18.44 -18.44
CA LEU A 67 3.11 -18.86 -18.63
C LEU A 67 2.63 -18.53 -20.04
N LYS A 68 2.86 -17.29 -20.52
CA LYS A 68 2.53 -16.87 -21.89
C LYS A 68 3.19 -17.78 -22.94
N LYS A 69 4.48 -18.11 -22.77
CA LYS A 69 5.19 -19.06 -23.65
C LYS A 69 4.53 -20.44 -23.67
N SER A 70 4.12 -20.93 -22.50
CA SER A 70 3.50 -22.26 -22.37
C SER A 70 2.12 -22.33 -23.05
N ILE A 71 1.31 -21.28 -22.90
CA ILE A 71 0.01 -21.14 -23.58
C ILE A 71 0.22 -21.03 -25.10
N LYS A 72 1.18 -20.22 -25.56
CA LYS A 72 1.47 -20.05 -26.99
C LYS A 72 1.94 -21.36 -27.64
N ALA A 73 2.74 -22.15 -26.93
CA ALA A 73 3.23 -23.43 -27.44
C ALA A 73 2.12 -24.48 -27.57
N ASN A 74 1.19 -24.52 -26.61
CA ASN A 74 0.10 -25.50 -26.59
C ASN A 74 -1.20 -24.84 -26.08
N PRO A 75 -1.99 -24.21 -26.96
CA PRO A 75 -3.18 -23.45 -26.55
C PRO A 75 -4.30 -24.34 -25.97
N GLY A 76 -4.32 -25.63 -26.30
CA GLY A 76 -5.27 -26.61 -25.76
C GLY A 76 -4.93 -27.13 -24.35
N THR A 77 -3.85 -26.64 -23.72
CA THR A 77 -3.48 -27.10 -22.38
C THR A 77 -4.48 -26.57 -21.34
N PRO A 78 -5.15 -27.43 -20.56
CA PRO A 78 -6.10 -26.97 -19.55
C PRO A 78 -5.37 -26.25 -18.41
N MET A 79 -6.07 -25.27 -17.81
CA MET A 79 -5.52 -24.41 -16.76
C MET A 79 -4.94 -25.19 -15.57
N SER A 80 -5.56 -26.32 -15.20
CA SER A 80 -5.11 -27.18 -14.09
C SER A 80 -3.72 -27.77 -14.32
N ILE A 81 -3.40 -28.15 -15.56
CA ILE A 81 -2.08 -28.66 -15.92
C ILE A 81 -1.04 -27.53 -15.94
N LEU A 82 -1.42 -26.34 -16.43
CA LEU A 82 -0.54 -25.17 -16.42
C LEU A 82 -0.15 -24.78 -14.98
N ALA A 83 -1.13 -24.72 -14.08
CA ALA A 83 -0.91 -24.40 -12.67
C ALA A 83 -0.03 -25.43 -11.95
N ARG A 84 -0.18 -26.73 -12.26
CA ARG A 84 0.67 -27.79 -11.69
C ARG A 84 2.10 -27.73 -12.21
N LYS A 85 2.30 -27.46 -13.51
CA LYS A 85 3.63 -27.36 -14.13
C LYS A 85 4.38 -26.10 -13.71
N ARG A 86 3.66 -25.02 -13.39
CA ARG A 86 4.20 -23.73 -12.98
C ARG A 86 3.37 -23.19 -11.82
N PRO A 87 3.53 -23.72 -10.60
CA PRO A 87 2.84 -23.17 -9.44
C PRO A 87 3.34 -21.75 -9.19
N PRO A 88 2.47 -20.80 -8.78
CA PRO A 88 2.92 -19.51 -8.33
C PRO A 88 3.80 -19.67 -7.10
N VAL A 89 4.87 -18.89 -7.00
CA VAL A 89 5.67 -18.84 -5.77
C VAL A 89 4.81 -18.21 -4.68
N VAL A 90 4.41 -19.03 -3.72
CA VAL A 90 3.77 -18.56 -2.49
C VAL A 90 4.89 -18.14 -1.57
N VAL A 91 5.08 -16.83 -1.44
CA VAL A 91 5.96 -16.28 -0.42
C VAL A 91 5.16 -16.26 0.89
N PRO A 92 5.67 -16.86 1.99
CA PRO A 92 5.02 -16.75 3.28
C PRO A 92 4.72 -15.27 3.57
N TRP A 93 3.50 -14.95 4.02
CA TRP A 93 3.08 -13.58 4.30
C TRP A 93 4.12 -12.81 5.14
N MET A 94 4.80 -13.53 6.03
CA MET A 94 5.85 -13.01 6.90
C MET A 94 7.00 -12.40 6.11
N GLU A 95 7.52 -13.07 5.08
CA GLU A 95 8.61 -12.52 4.24
C GLU A 95 8.17 -11.25 3.49
N SER A 96 6.89 -11.15 3.11
CA SER A 96 6.34 -9.94 2.47
C SER A 96 6.25 -8.75 3.42
N VAL A 97 6.03 -9.00 4.72
CA VAL A 97 5.87 -7.94 5.73
C VAL A 97 7.22 -7.51 6.29
N THR A 98 8.16 -8.45 6.41
CA THR A 98 9.42 -8.21 7.09
C THR A 98 10.51 -7.63 6.18
N SER A 99 10.32 -7.67 4.85
CA SER A 99 11.25 -7.07 3.87
C SER A 99 12.71 -7.47 4.11
N GLY A 100 12.96 -8.70 4.55
CA GLY A 100 14.29 -9.24 4.87
C GLY A 100 14.82 -8.92 6.27
N THR A 101 14.01 -8.31 7.14
CA THR A 101 14.36 -8.07 8.55
C THR A 101 14.08 -9.32 9.38
N THR A 102 14.97 -9.65 10.31
CA THR A 102 14.77 -10.76 11.25
C THR A 102 13.50 -10.52 12.08
N TYR A 103 12.50 -11.36 11.88
CA TYR A 103 11.24 -11.28 12.60
C TYR A 103 11.29 -12.17 13.83
N THR A 104 11.18 -11.56 15.01
CA THR A 104 10.99 -12.29 16.26
C THR A 104 9.51 -12.27 16.59
N PHE A 105 8.85 -13.44 16.51
CA PHE A 105 7.47 -13.58 16.97
C PHE A 105 7.46 -13.46 18.49
N GLN A 106 7.12 -12.28 19.00
CA GLN A 106 6.94 -12.05 20.42
C GLN A 106 5.45 -12.09 20.72
N GLN A 107 5.00 -13.21 21.29
CA GLN A 107 3.65 -13.32 21.82
C GLN A 107 3.60 -12.43 23.07
N ASP A 108 2.98 -11.27 22.94
CA ASP A 108 2.58 -10.47 24.08
C ASP A 108 1.53 -11.29 24.83
N SER A 109 1.93 -11.83 25.98
CA SER A 109 1.01 -12.45 26.92
C SER A 109 -0.15 -11.49 27.14
N THR A 110 -1.31 -11.84 26.59
CA THR A 110 -2.57 -11.20 26.93
C THR A 110 -2.70 -11.34 28.45
N PRO A 111 -2.96 -10.26 29.22
CA PRO A 111 -3.18 -10.44 30.64
C PRO A 111 -4.34 -11.40 30.79
N ALA A 112 -4.12 -12.49 31.53
CA ALA A 112 -5.15 -13.44 31.90
C ALA A 112 -6.19 -12.75 32.79
N HIS A 113 -7.07 -11.94 32.19
CA HIS A 113 -8.26 -11.45 32.83
C HIS A 113 -9.26 -12.61 32.89
N LYS A 114 -9.09 -13.50 33.89
CA LYS A 114 -10.11 -14.37 34.52
C LYS A 114 -9.43 -15.55 35.25
N ALA A 115 -8.81 -15.25 36.38
CA ALA A 115 -8.76 -16.23 37.46
C ALA A 115 -9.44 -15.56 38.67
N LYS A 116 -10.75 -15.80 38.83
CA LYS A 116 -11.37 -15.62 40.14
C LYS A 116 -11.01 -16.87 40.93
N LEU A 117 -10.08 -16.75 41.86
CA LEU A 117 -9.88 -17.77 42.88
C LEU A 117 -11.10 -17.69 43.80
N VAL A 118 -11.80 -18.82 43.89
CA VAL A 118 -12.89 -19.09 44.84
C VAL A 118 -12.29 -19.34 46.20
#